data_AF-A0A7X7K0N8-F1
#
_entry.id   AF-A0A7X7K0N8-F1
#
_cell.length_a   1.000
_cell.length_b   1.000
_cell.length_c   1.000
_cell.angle_alpha   90.00
_cell.angle_beta   90.00
_cell.angle_gamma   90.00
#
_symmetry.space_group_name_H-M   'P 1'
#
loop_
_entity.id
_entity.type
_entity.pdbx_description
1 polymer ?
#
loop_
_entity_poly.entity_id
_entity_poly.type
_entity_poly.pdbx_seq_one_letter_code
_entity_poly.pdbx_strand_id
1 'polypeptide(L)'
;MSFAGEYDIRAFLKLYRETADEKIKELLFRAAVSCSYCINDKCTTFLMARNRTTEWNGRVKKLCAFFRHRLNIPVTGDTIAACVRIAEMMFEYTYPYMHADLFYENNVTYTTVSRDEFYIVGYMARHNALSKSDDELVKSVLADSSKLDALYTATGQTDNGRYVGATDKFANGNDYEFIFGVIADRKPETLPDQVVCRKIRGGEWAVYNSSAHDYKSIWRDFSANYYNNERKGYDTARIPFEFYSRDGSFFDVHIPVDGDMPADSAKTVTMQFFPQLRVAGFPTIGETDHPLHVDYGFDIEKRLTEAFPFADRLIGIYLHAFFGKPMRHGVFYAYDDLTPVPNDIPRTNLKAGWFLVEGRKHFNGGVSDYPFDRPINFRTKVDDMHHPGLWLDVRYPHARGGHIELANPAQIVGNRRFEVVELPSQRVIGKLEAPPESIVTDEEKEAFYTLPENSQKGTYMIGYTVCEPSKAGVYYDKPLVKGVLCDAGTPPPRGLSEYYLEAGKFVKITEDAPNGEPGWEIEWLPEKIKDETGCEADMSRQFIIKQTDFGRSYEFYIPCK
;
A
#
# COMPACT_ATOMS: atom_id res chain seq x y z
N MET A 1 7.59 -11.28 26.85
CA MET A 1 8.24 -10.09 26.26
C MET A 1 8.94 -10.53 24.99
N SER A 2 8.90 -9.71 23.94
CA SER A 2 9.58 -9.97 22.66
C SER A 2 10.15 -8.65 22.17
N PHE A 3 11.27 -8.68 21.45
CA PHE A 3 11.75 -7.49 20.75
C PHE A 3 11.53 -7.68 19.25
N ALA A 4 11.11 -6.61 18.59
CA ALA A 4 10.81 -6.61 17.17
C ALA A 4 11.32 -5.34 16.50
N GLY A 5 11.82 -5.46 15.27
CA GLY A 5 12.29 -4.32 14.50
C GLY A 5 12.84 -4.75 13.14
N GLU A 6 13.25 -3.76 12.36
CA GLU A 6 13.81 -3.99 11.03
C GLU A 6 15.25 -4.48 11.09
N TYR A 7 15.73 -5.15 10.04
CA TYR A 7 17.14 -5.53 9.93
C TYR A 7 17.58 -5.55 8.47
N ASP A 8 18.85 -5.24 8.21
CA ASP A 8 19.44 -5.45 6.89
C ASP A 8 19.83 -6.93 6.71
N ILE A 9 19.39 -7.52 5.61
CA ILE A 9 19.63 -8.92 5.28
C ILE A 9 21.12 -9.27 5.22
N ARG A 10 21.99 -8.31 4.89
CA ARG A 10 23.46 -8.49 4.90
C ARG A 10 23.95 -8.70 6.32
N ALA A 11 23.54 -7.83 7.25
CA ALA A 11 23.87 -7.95 8.67
C ALA A 11 23.35 -9.28 9.24
N PHE A 12 22.11 -9.64 8.90
CA PHE A 12 21.52 -10.91 9.30
C PHE A 12 22.30 -12.11 8.78
N LEU A 13 22.61 -12.15 7.48
CA LEU A 13 23.30 -13.28 6.87
C LEU A 13 24.75 -13.38 7.35
N LYS A 14 25.39 -12.25 7.62
CA LYS A 14 26.71 -12.19 8.26
C LYS A 14 26.65 -12.82 9.65
N LEU A 15 25.78 -12.33 10.53
CA LEU A 15 25.62 -12.90 11.87
C LEU A 15 25.25 -14.39 11.83
N TYR A 16 24.29 -14.77 10.99
CA TYR A 16 23.82 -16.16 10.87
C TYR A 16 24.93 -17.14 10.46
N ARG A 17 25.83 -16.71 9.57
CA ARG A 17 26.94 -17.53 9.08
C ARG A 17 28.13 -17.58 10.01
N GLU A 18 28.47 -16.44 10.60
CA GLU A 18 29.69 -16.27 11.39
C GLU A 18 29.50 -16.72 12.85
N THR A 19 28.26 -16.78 13.34
CA THR A 19 28.01 -17.24 14.71
C THR A 19 28.19 -18.75 14.87
N ALA A 20 28.91 -19.15 15.92
CA ALA A 20 28.94 -20.53 16.41
C ALA A 20 27.81 -20.83 17.44
N ASP A 21 27.06 -19.79 17.84
CA ASP A 21 25.96 -19.94 18.80
C ASP A 21 24.71 -20.47 18.08
N GLU A 22 24.41 -21.74 18.35
CA GLU A 22 23.27 -22.48 17.82
C GLU A 22 21.92 -21.88 18.26
N LYS A 23 21.85 -21.24 19.44
CA LYS A 23 20.63 -20.55 19.89
C LYS A 23 20.36 -19.30 19.05
N ILE A 24 21.40 -18.55 18.68
CA ILE A 24 21.26 -17.39 17.78
C ILE A 24 20.73 -17.84 16.41
N LYS A 25 21.32 -18.89 15.82
CA LYS A 25 20.86 -19.44 14.53
C LYS A 25 19.41 -19.91 14.60
N GLU A 26 19.04 -20.63 15.67
CA GLU A 26 17.66 -21.07 15.89
C GLU A 26 16.68 -19.89 15.93
N LEU A 27 16.97 -18.86 16.72
CA LEU A 27 16.11 -17.69 16.89
C LEU A 27 15.96 -16.91 15.57
N LEU A 28 17.08 -16.61 14.90
CA LEU A 28 17.10 -15.95 13.60
C LEU A 28 16.33 -16.76 12.55
N PHE A 29 16.55 -18.08 12.48
CA PHE A 29 15.85 -18.95 11.54
C PHE A 29 14.35 -18.98 11.82
N ARG A 30 13.92 -19.12 13.08
CA ARG A 30 12.50 -19.18 13.44
C ARG A 30 11.77 -17.88 13.12
N ALA A 31 12.36 -16.76 13.51
CA ALA A 31 11.76 -15.44 13.33
C ALA A 31 11.82 -14.93 11.89
N ALA A 32 12.75 -15.42 11.06
CA ALA A 32 12.78 -15.08 9.64
C ALA A 32 11.54 -15.63 8.90
N VAL A 33 10.84 -14.77 8.18
CA VAL A 33 9.72 -15.18 7.32
C VAL A 33 10.27 -15.70 5.99
N SER A 34 9.81 -16.89 5.57
CA SER A 34 10.18 -17.44 4.27
C SER A 34 9.57 -16.61 3.16
N CYS A 35 10.29 -16.43 2.05
CA CYS A 35 9.73 -15.89 0.82
C CYS A 35 8.45 -16.64 0.43
N SER A 36 7.32 -15.92 0.30
CA SER A 36 6.06 -16.44 -0.24
C SER A 36 6.06 -16.52 -1.77
N TYR A 37 6.92 -15.74 -2.44
CA TYR A 37 7.05 -15.68 -3.90
C TYR A 37 8.02 -16.74 -4.48
N CYS A 38 8.51 -17.66 -3.67
CA CYS A 38 9.60 -18.58 -4.05
C CYS A 38 9.12 -20.02 -3.98
N ILE A 39 8.92 -20.65 -5.13
CA ILE A 39 8.55 -22.07 -5.20
C ILE A 39 9.62 -22.82 -6.00
N ASN A 40 10.13 -23.91 -5.42
CA ASN A 40 11.02 -24.92 -6.01
C ASN A 40 12.08 -24.41 -7.01
N ASP A 41 13.25 -24.02 -6.50
CA ASP A 41 14.49 -23.68 -7.25
C ASP A 41 14.40 -22.69 -8.42
N LYS A 42 13.21 -22.19 -8.74
CA LYS A 42 12.90 -21.24 -9.81
C LYS A 42 12.27 -19.98 -9.22
N CYS A 43 12.99 -19.37 -8.28
CA CYS A 43 12.68 -18.00 -7.89
C CYS A 43 13.20 -17.09 -9.00
N THR A 44 12.31 -16.35 -9.63
CA THR A 44 12.66 -15.53 -10.79
C THR A 44 12.71 -14.03 -10.45
N THR A 45 12.26 -13.60 -9.26
CA THR A 45 12.60 -12.26 -8.76
C THR A 45 14.08 -12.19 -8.35
N PHE A 46 14.71 -11.04 -8.60
CA PHE A 46 16.13 -10.65 -8.37
C PHE A 46 16.77 -11.02 -7.01
N LEU A 47 16.07 -11.71 -6.12
CA LEU A 47 16.28 -11.68 -4.67
C LEU A 47 17.28 -12.72 -4.13
N MET A 48 17.97 -13.49 -4.98
CA MET A 48 18.86 -14.55 -4.50
C MET A 48 20.18 -14.62 -5.28
N ALA A 49 21.22 -13.96 -4.77
CA ALA A 49 22.51 -14.63 -4.84
C ALA A 49 22.42 -15.91 -3.96
N ARG A 50 23.08 -17.01 -4.35
CA ARG A 50 23.10 -18.31 -3.60
C ARG A 50 23.40 -18.15 -2.10
N ASN A 51 23.95 -17.00 -1.73
CA ASN A 51 24.27 -16.55 -0.39
C ASN A 51 23.08 -15.94 0.39
N ARG A 52 21.81 -16.27 0.15
CA ARG A 52 20.66 -15.79 0.97
C ARG A 52 19.74 -16.89 1.50
N THR A 53 20.27 -18.11 1.55
CA THR A 53 19.60 -19.28 2.12
C THR A 53 20.05 -19.46 3.56
N THR A 54 19.11 -19.70 4.47
CA THR A 54 19.38 -20.21 5.82
C THR A 54 18.88 -21.63 5.98
N GLU A 55 19.61 -22.42 6.75
CA GLU A 55 19.29 -23.81 7.04
C GLU A 55 19.38 -24.06 8.54
N TRP A 56 18.37 -24.74 9.08
CA TRP A 56 18.31 -25.13 10.48
C TRP A 56 17.55 -26.44 10.64
N ASN A 57 18.16 -27.45 11.27
CA ASN A 57 17.57 -28.77 11.49
C ASN A 57 16.92 -29.39 10.24
N GLY A 58 17.64 -29.35 9.11
CA GLY A 58 17.17 -29.88 7.82
C GLY A 58 16.02 -29.10 7.17
N ARG A 59 15.61 -27.97 7.77
CA ARG A 59 14.66 -27.03 7.17
C ARG A 59 15.43 -25.90 6.51
N VAL A 60 14.98 -25.52 5.32
CA VAL A 60 15.60 -24.46 4.52
C VAL A 60 14.61 -23.31 4.38
N LYS A 61 15.08 -22.07 4.65
CA LYS A 61 14.35 -20.84 4.35
C LYS A 61 15.16 -20.02 3.33
N LYS A 62 14.49 -19.59 2.27
CA LYS A 62 15.02 -18.60 1.33
C LYS A 62 14.46 -17.24 1.72
N LEU A 63 15.34 -16.27 1.95
CA LEU A 63 14.96 -14.93 2.39
C LEU A 63 14.83 -14.02 1.17
N CYS A 64 13.66 -13.42 0.97
CA CYS A 64 13.40 -12.52 -0.15
C CYS A 64 12.74 -11.23 0.32
N ALA A 65 13.48 -10.13 0.20
CA ALA A 65 13.00 -8.75 0.17
C ALA A 65 14.15 -7.84 -0.30
N PHE A 66 13.81 -6.60 -0.65
CA PHE A 66 14.77 -5.52 -0.87
C PHE A 66 15.45 -5.15 0.45
N PHE A 67 16.42 -5.97 0.86
CA PHE A 67 17.32 -5.84 2.01
C PHE A 67 16.71 -5.73 3.42
N ARG A 68 15.55 -5.10 3.66
CA ARG A 68 15.01 -4.90 5.01
C ARG A 68 13.85 -5.83 5.31
N HIS A 69 13.93 -6.49 6.46
CA HIS A 69 12.93 -7.42 6.96
C HIS A 69 12.64 -7.12 8.42
N ARG A 70 11.49 -7.57 8.92
CA ARG A 70 11.16 -7.48 10.34
C ARG A 70 11.41 -8.81 11.05
N LEU A 71 12.15 -8.77 12.15
CA LEU A 71 12.24 -9.89 13.09
C LEU A 71 11.30 -9.61 14.26
N ASN A 72 10.71 -10.67 14.80
CA ASN A 72 10.09 -10.64 16.12
C ASN A 72 10.61 -11.85 16.91
N ILE A 73 11.35 -11.60 17.98
CA ILE A 73 12.03 -12.64 18.75
C ILE A 73 11.55 -12.58 20.21
N PRO A 74 10.99 -13.70 20.73
CA PRO A 74 10.65 -13.81 22.15
C PRO A 74 11.90 -13.74 23.04
N VAL A 75 11.85 -12.89 24.07
CA VAL A 75 12.90 -12.74 25.08
C VAL A 75 12.50 -13.53 26.33
N THR A 76 13.34 -14.50 26.69
CA THR A 76 13.25 -15.33 27.89
C THR A 76 14.60 -15.30 28.59
N GLY A 77 14.66 -15.67 29.89
CA GLY A 77 15.91 -15.60 30.66
C GLY A 77 17.09 -16.33 30.01
N ASP A 78 16.82 -17.44 29.31
CA ASP A 78 17.81 -18.25 28.59
C ASP A 78 18.18 -17.70 27.19
N THR A 79 17.44 -16.73 26.65
CA THR A 79 17.70 -16.13 25.32
C THR A 79 18.29 -14.73 25.37
N ILE A 80 18.37 -14.09 26.55
CA ILE A 80 18.81 -12.68 26.67
C ILE A 80 20.15 -12.42 25.96
N ALA A 81 21.18 -13.23 26.21
CA ALA A 81 22.50 -13.03 25.59
C ALA A 81 22.46 -13.13 24.06
N ALA A 82 21.69 -14.09 23.53
CA ALA A 82 21.47 -14.23 22.09
C ALA A 82 20.69 -13.04 21.52
N CYS A 83 19.68 -12.56 22.24
CA CYS A 83 18.84 -11.42 21.84
C CYS A 83 19.64 -10.12 21.75
N VAL A 84 20.55 -9.85 22.68
CA VAL A 84 21.42 -8.65 22.64
C VAL A 84 22.22 -8.62 21.35
N ARG A 85 22.88 -9.73 21.01
CA ARG A 85 23.71 -9.82 19.82
C ARG A 85 22.90 -9.75 18.52
N ILE A 86 21.67 -10.25 18.52
CA ILE A 86 20.76 -10.08 17.39
C ILE A 86 20.28 -8.62 17.29
N ALA A 87 19.99 -7.95 18.40
CA ALA A 87 19.63 -6.54 18.41
C ALA A 87 20.77 -5.66 17.87
N GLU A 88 22.02 -5.91 18.27
CA GLU A 88 23.20 -5.21 17.72
C GLU A 88 23.31 -5.35 16.20
N MET A 89 23.05 -6.55 15.67
CA MET A 89 23.02 -6.80 14.22
C MET A 89 21.96 -5.95 13.52
N MET A 90 20.82 -5.67 14.15
CA MET A 90 19.77 -4.86 13.55
C MET A 90 20.22 -3.42 13.29
N PHE A 91 21.14 -2.89 14.09
CA PHE A 91 21.75 -1.56 13.91
C PHE A 91 22.88 -1.54 12.87
N GLU A 92 23.35 -2.70 12.38
CA GLU A 92 24.37 -2.77 11.33
C GLU A 92 23.73 -2.48 9.96
N TYR A 93 24.23 -1.45 9.27
CA TYR A 93 23.72 -0.95 7.98
C TYR A 93 22.29 -0.36 8.01
N THR A 94 21.83 0.08 9.19
CA THR A 94 20.55 0.76 9.35
C THR A 94 20.73 2.04 10.17
N TYR A 95 19.76 2.95 10.12
CA TYR A 95 19.83 4.23 10.82
C TYR A 95 19.00 4.21 12.12
N PRO A 96 19.39 4.97 13.16
CA PRO A 96 18.70 4.96 14.45
C PRO A 96 17.19 5.22 14.38
N TYR A 97 16.75 6.10 13.46
CA TYR A 97 15.32 6.41 13.29
C TYR A 97 14.48 5.19 12.85
N MET A 98 15.10 4.19 12.22
CA MET A 98 14.43 2.96 11.76
C MET A 98 14.11 1.98 12.91
N HIS A 99 14.69 2.19 14.09
CA HIS A 99 14.53 1.33 15.26
C HIS A 99 13.88 2.05 16.44
N ALA A 100 13.21 3.18 16.18
CA ALA A 100 12.49 3.92 17.23
C ALA A 100 11.51 3.01 17.99
N ASP A 101 10.92 2.05 17.29
CA ASP A 101 9.97 1.07 17.85
C ASP A 101 10.62 -0.08 18.63
N LEU A 102 11.92 -0.35 18.45
CA LEU A 102 12.61 -1.51 19.06
C LEU A 102 12.58 -1.45 20.60
N PHE A 103 12.53 -0.23 21.14
CA PHE A 103 12.48 0.07 22.56
C PHE A 103 11.11 0.62 23.02
N TYR A 104 10.13 0.66 22.12
CA TYR A 104 8.82 1.23 22.39
C TYR A 104 7.86 0.12 22.82
N GLU A 105 7.64 -0.01 24.13
CA GLU A 105 6.64 -0.93 24.67
C GLU A 105 5.26 -0.26 24.63
N ASN A 106 4.44 -0.64 23.65
CA ASN A 106 3.06 -0.19 23.54
C ASN A 106 2.10 -1.38 23.61
N ASN A 107 1.39 -1.48 24.73
CA ASN A 107 0.32 -2.44 24.93
C ASN A 107 -1.02 -1.77 24.65
N VAL A 108 -1.76 -2.33 23.70
CA VAL A 108 -3.13 -1.91 23.38
C VAL A 108 -4.10 -2.86 24.06
N THR A 109 -5.08 -2.31 24.78
CA THR A 109 -6.14 -3.08 25.43
C THR A 109 -7.48 -2.44 25.15
N TYR A 110 -8.56 -3.23 25.24
CA TYR A 110 -9.91 -2.70 25.10
C TYR A 110 -10.90 -3.36 26.07
N THR A 111 -11.99 -2.65 26.31
CA THR A 111 -13.21 -3.17 26.96
C THR A 111 -14.43 -2.73 26.20
N THR A 112 -15.51 -3.50 26.22
CA THR A 112 -16.79 -3.10 25.62
C THR A 112 -17.71 -2.58 26.72
N VAL A 113 -18.24 -1.38 26.54
CA VAL A 113 -19.16 -0.73 27.50
C VAL A 113 -20.42 -0.25 26.79
N SER A 114 -21.55 -0.27 27.49
CA SER A 114 -22.76 0.43 27.04
C SER A 114 -22.77 1.83 27.64
N ARG A 115 -23.14 2.83 26.83
CA ARG A 115 -23.33 4.21 27.28
C ARG A 115 -24.70 4.71 26.88
N ASP A 116 -25.31 5.47 27.77
CA ASP A 116 -26.52 6.22 27.45
C ASP A 116 -26.21 7.36 26.48
N GLU A 117 -27.26 8.00 25.99
CA GLU A 117 -27.16 9.21 25.17
C GLU A 117 -26.49 10.36 25.94
N PHE A 118 -25.59 11.09 25.27
CA PHE A 118 -24.90 12.24 25.84
C PHE A 118 -24.61 13.30 24.76
N TYR A 119 -23.99 14.42 25.16
CA TYR A 119 -23.64 15.53 24.29
C TYR A 119 -22.14 15.82 24.38
N ILE A 120 -21.51 16.16 23.25
CA ILE A 120 -20.19 16.77 23.19
C ILE A 120 -20.38 18.26 22.99
N VAL A 121 -19.87 19.08 23.91
CA VAL A 121 -19.98 20.55 23.88
C VAL A 121 -18.58 21.12 23.81
N GLY A 122 -18.25 21.81 22.71
CA GLY A 122 -16.86 22.22 22.49
C GLY A 122 -16.68 23.23 21.37
N TYR A 123 -15.45 23.72 21.26
CA TYR A 123 -15.02 24.58 20.16
C TYR A 123 -14.77 23.72 18.94
N MET A 124 -15.21 24.19 17.78
CA MET A 124 -15.03 23.50 16.52
C MET A 124 -13.97 24.19 15.68
N ALA A 125 -13.05 23.40 15.11
CA ALA A 125 -12.16 23.84 14.05
C ALA A 125 -12.42 23.03 12.79
N ARG A 126 -12.36 23.69 11.64
CA ARG A 126 -12.29 23.01 10.35
C ARG A 126 -10.82 22.76 10.04
N HIS A 127 -10.46 21.49 9.88
CA HIS A 127 -9.16 21.07 9.39
C HIS A 127 -9.10 21.16 7.87
N ASN A 128 -7.96 21.65 7.37
CA ASN A 128 -7.44 21.70 6.01
C ASN A 128 -5.98 22.18 6.06
N ALA A 129 -5.31 22.15 4.91
CA ALA A 129 -3.88 22.48 4.81
C ALA A 129 -3.48 23.90 5.21
N LEU A 130 -4.42 24.85 5.26
CA LEU A 130 -4.19 26.24 5.65
C LEU A 130 -4.70 26.56 7.06
N SER A 131 -5.32 25.59 7.73
CA SER A 131 -5.93 25.75 9.05
C SER A 131 -5.01 25.26 10.16
N LYS A 132 -5.39 25.58 11.41
CA LYS A 132 -4.69 25.07 12.59
C LYS A 132 -4.86 23.56 12.72
N SER A 133 -3.83 22.87 13.20
CA SER A 133 -3.92 21.44 13.50
C SER A 133 -4.83 21.18 14.70
N ASP A 134 -5.29 19.92 14.85
CA ASP A 134 -6.10 19.52 16.00
C ASP A 134 -5.35 19.74 17.32
N ASP A 135 -4.05 19.46 17.36
CA ASP A 135 -3.21 19.67 18.54
C ASP A 135 -3.05 21.15 18.88
N GLU A 136 -3.01 22.04 17.88
CA GLU A 136 -3.02 23.48 18.10
C GLU A 136 -4.36 23.95 18.66
N LEU A 137 -5.50 23.38 18.20
CA LEU A 137 -6.80 23.66 18.79
C LEU A 137 -6.83 23.23 20.25
N VAL A 138 -6.47 21.97 20.53
CA VAL A 138 -6.42 21.39 21.89
C VAL A 138 -5.60 22.27 22.82
N LYS A 139 -4.35 22.58 22.43
CA LYS A 139 -3.46 23.45 23.21
C LYS A 139 -4.06 24.84 23.42
N SER A 140 -4.67 25.43 22.39
CA SER A 140 -5.24 26.77 22.48
C SER A 140 -6.46 26.85 23.41
N VAL A 141 -7.26 25.79 23.49
CA VAL A 141 -8.42 25.73 24.39
C VAL A 141 -7.97 25.45 25.82
N LEU A 142 -7.02 24.54 26.02
CA LEU A 142 -6.50 24.19 27.36
C LEU A 142 -5.65 25.30 27.98
N ALA A 143 -4.97 26.11 27.18
CA ALA A 143 -4.17 27.24 27.68
C ALA A 143 -5.02 28.45 28.12
N ASP A 144 -6.29 28.53 27.69
CA ASP A 144 -7.18 29.64 27.96
C ASP A 144 -8.28 29.22 28.97
N SER A 145 -8.05 29.50 30.25
CA SER A 145 -8.99 29.14 31.32
C SER A 145 -10.39 29.72 31.10
N SER A 146 -10.50 30.89 30.46
CA SER A 146 -11.80 31.52 30.19
C SER A 146 -12.67 30.68 29.25
N LYS A 147 -12.04 29.97 28.29
CA LYS A 147 -12.73 29.07 27.38
C LYS A 147 -13.26 27.83 28.08
N LEU A 148 -12.47 27.25 28.98
CA LEU A 148 -12.88 26.09 29.78
C LEU A 148 -13.99 26.46 30.76
N ASP A 149 -13.85 27.58 31.46
CA ASP A 149 -14.87 28.09 32.38
C ASP A 149 -16.21 28.33 31.66
N ALA A 150 -16.17 28.85 30.43
CA ALA A 150 -17.36 29.04 29.60
C ALA A 150 -18.03 27.71 29.22
N LEU A 151 -17.25 26.67 28.87
CA LEU A 151 -17.80 25.33 28.58
C LEU A 151 -18.46 24.72 29.81
N TYR A 152 -17.79 24.75 30.97
CA TYR A 152 -18.30 24.20 32.22
C TYR A 152 -19.54 24.95 32.73
N THR A 153 -19.57 26.27 32.56
CA THR A 153 -20.75 27.09 32.87
C THR A 153 -21.93 26.70 31.97
N ALA A 154 -21.70 26.52 30.68
CA ALA A 154 -22.75 26.14 29.73
C ALA A 154 -23.32 24.74 29.99
N THR A 155 -22.48 23.77 30.36
CA THR A 155 -22.91 22.40 30.66
C THR A 155 -23.46 22.25 32.08
N GLY A 156 -23.15 23.18 32.98
CA GLY A 156 -23.46 23.11 34.40
C GLY A 156 -22.66 22.03 35.12
N GLN A 157 -21.45 21.74 34.64
CA GLN A 157 -20.54 20.75 35.21
C GLN A 157 -19.34 21.44 35.88
N THR A 158 -18.64 20.70 36.74
CA THR A 158 -17.38 21.13 37.34
C THR A 158 -16.20 20.53 36.57
N ASP A 159 -15.09 21.27 36.48
CA ASP A 159 -13.86 20.76 35.87
C ASP A 159 -13.36 19.49 36.57
N ASN A 160 -13.38 18.38 35.85
CA ASN A 160 -12.91 17.07 36.29
C ASN A 160 -11.58 16.68 35.63
N GLY A 161 -10.95 17.62 34.89
CA GLY A 161 -9.70 17.39 34.17
C GLY A 161 -9.81 16.43 32.98
N ARG A 162 -11.02 16.13 32.49
CA ARG A 162 -11.27 15.25 31.35
C ARG A 162 -11.96 16.01 30.23
N TYR A 163 -11.29 16.08 29.09
CA TYR A 163 -11.76 16.80 27.90
C TYR A 163 -11.97 15.80 26.76
N VAL A 164 -12.85 16.11 25.82
CA VAL A 164 -13.22 15.23 24.70
C VAL A 164 -12.86 15.87 23.36
N GLY A 165 -12.31 15.06 22.46
CA GLY A 165 -12.09 15.40 21.05
C GLY A 165 -12.88 14.47 20.14
N ALA A 166 -13.55 15.00 19.12
CA ALA A 166 -14.34 14.20 18.18
C ALA A 166 -14.40 14.82 16.78
N THR A 167 -14.36 13.96 15.76
CA THR A 167 -14.51 14.38 14.35
C THR A 167 -15.98 14.27 13.93
N ASP A 168 -16.69 15.39 13.80
CA ASP A 168 -18.14 15.41 13.52
C ASP A 168 -18.45 15.19 12.04
N LYS A 169 -17.75 15.90 11.16
CA LYS A 169 -17.88 15.75 9.70
C LYS A 169 -16.54 15.38 9.12
N PHE A 170 -16.49 14.29 8.37
CA PHE A 170 -15.29 13.81 7.69
C PHE A 170 -15.57 13.68 6.19
N ALA A 171 -14.80 14.38 5.36
CA ALA A 171 -14.83 14.22 3.92
C ALA A 171 -13.64 13.39 3.43
N ASN A 172 -12.44 13.68 3.92
CA ASN A 172 -11.19 12.98 3.65
C ASN A 172 -10.16 13.30 4.75
N GLY A 173 -8.94 12.77 4.65
CA GLY A 173 -7.87 12.97 5.63
C GLY A 173 -7.47 14.42 5.93
N ASN A 174 -7.76 15.37 5.04
CA ASN A 174 -7.50 16.81 5.22
C ASN A 174 -8.72 17.65 5.49
N ASP A 175 -9.90 17.24 5.06
CA ASP A 175 -11.12 18.03 5.17
C ASP A 175 -12.06 17.39 6.20
N TYR A 176 -12.00 17.92 7.43
CA TYR A 176 -12.90 17.49 8.50
C TYR A 176 -13.18 18.61 9.52
N GLU A 177 -14.23 18.41 10.31
CA GLU A 177 -14.58 19.27 11.44
C GLU A 177 -14.27 18.54 12.75
N PHE A 178 -13.35 19.10 13.54
CA PHE A 178 -12.95 18.58 14.84
C PHE A 178 -13.51 19.45 15.96
N ILE A 179 -14.16 18.79 16.93
CA ILE A 179 -14.74 19.41 18.12
C ILE A 179 -13.87 19.05 19.31
N PHE A 180 -13.42 20.05 20.08
CA PHE A 180 -12.72 19.85 21.34
C PHE A 180 -13.43 20.57 22.50
N GLY A 181 -13.74 19.84 23.57
CA GLY A 181 -14.45 20.40 24.72
C GLY A 181 -14.74 19.38 25.81
N VAL A 182 -15.99 19.29 26.26
CA VAL A 182 -16.44 18.48 27.40
C VAL A 182 -17.69 17.66 27.07
N ILE A 183 -17.93 16.58 27.83
CA ILE A 183 -19.15 15.76 27.71
C ILE A 183 -20.22 16.28 28.66
N ALA A 184 -21.45 16.45 28.18
CA ALA A 184 -22.61 16.81 28.99
C ALA A 184 -23.72 15.75 28.89
N ASP A 185 -24.35 15.42 30.01
CA ASP A 185 -25.48 14.47 30.06
C ASP A 185 -26.79 15.08 29.52
N ARG A 186 -26.84 16.42 29.47
CA ARG A 186 -27.99 17.19 28.97
C ARG A 186 -27.54 18.24 27.97
N LYS A 187 -28.42 18.56 27.02
CA LYS A 187 -28.20 19.65 26.08
C LYS A 187 -28.14 20.99 26.82
N PRO A 188 -27.07 21.81 26.66
CA PRO A 188 -27.04 23.18 27.18
C PRO A 188 -28.19 24.04 26.64
N GLU A 189 -28.75 24.91 27.48
CA GLU A 189 -29.78 25.87 27.07
C GLU A 189 -29.19 27.02 26.23
N THR A 190 -27.96 27.43 26.56
CA THR A 190 -27.21 28.46 25.86
C THR A 190 -25.81 27.95 25.56
N LEU A 191 -25.22 28.42 24.46
CA LEU A 191 -23.85 28.09 24.06
C LEU A 191 -23.02 29.38 23.96
N PRO A 192 -21.76 29.36 24.40
CA PRO A 192 -20.83 30.45 24.15
C PRO A 192 -20.58 30.65 22.64
N ASP A 193 -20.04 31.81 22.27
CA ASP A 193 -19.66 32.08 20.89
C ASP A 193 -18.66 31.02 20.39
N GLN A 194 -18.85 30.57 19.14
CA GLN A 194 -18.01 29.57 18.47
C GLN A 194 -18.01 28.17 19.12
N VAL A 195 -18.89 27.93 20.10
CA VAL A 195 -19.12 26.60 20.70
C VAL A 195 -20.26 25.90 19.99
N VAL A 196 -20.07 24.62 19.71
CA VAL A 196 -21.07 23.72 19.15
C VAL A 196 -21.50 22.68 20.19
N CYS A 197 -22.69 22.12 20.00
CA CYS A 197 -23.20 21.02 20.80
C CYS A 197 -23.64 19.88 19.89
N ARG A 198 -23.01 18.72 20.04
CA ARG A 198 -23.26 17.53 19.25
C ARG A 198 -23.87 16.43 20.10
N LYS A 199 -25.04 15.96 19.69
CA LYS A 199 -25.73 14.83 20.32
C LYS A 199 -25.08 13.52 19.90
N ILE A 200 -24.71 12.68 20.87
CA ILE A 200 -24.17 11.33 20.67
C ILE A 200 -25.20 10.31 21.14
N ARG A 201 -25.60 9.41 20.23
CA ARG A 201 -26.57 8.35 20.54
C ARG A 201 -25.93 7.33 21.49
N GLY A 202 -26.72 6.82 22.42
CA GLY A 202 -26.33 5.70 23.26
C GLY A 202 -26.15 4.40 22.46
N GLY A 203 -25.53 3.41 23.09
CA GLY A 203 -25.25 2.10 22.51
C GLY A 203 -23.94 1.52 23.06
N GLU A 204 -23.45 0.46 22.40
CA GLU A 204 -22.18 -0.17 22.77
C GLU A 204 -20.97 0.56 22.15
N TRP A 205 -19.89 0.63 22.92
CA TRP A 205 -18.63 1.28 22.57
C TRP A 205 -17.46 0.39 22.98
N ALA A 206 -16.51 0.20 22.06
CA ALA A 206 -15.20 -0.34 22.39
C ALA A 206 -14.32 0.80 22.92
N VAL A 207 -13.92 0.68 24.19
CA VAL A 207 -13.06 1.64 24.88
C VAL A 207 -11.65 1.11 24.88
N TYR A 208 -10.81 1.76 24.09
CA TYR A 208 -9.43 1.39 23.87
C TYR A 208 -8.46 2.26 24.65
N ASN A 209 -7.40 1.66 25.17
CA ASN A 209 -6.28 2.35 25.80
C ASN A 209 -4.96 1.81 25.23
N SER A 210 -3.97 2.70 25.13
CA SER A 210 -2.60 2.39 24.74
C SER A 210 -1.66 2.82 25.87
N SER A 211 -0.79 1.92 26.34
CA SER A 211 0.16 2.20 27.41
C SER A 211 1.15 3.32 27.08
N ALA A 212 1.33 3.57 25.78
CA ALA A 212 2.24 4.58 25.28
C ALA A 212 1.52 5.83 24.76
N HIS A 213 0.20 5.93 24.99
CA HIS A 213 -0.64 6.99 24.45
C HIS A 213 -0.38 7.13 22.94
N ASP A 214 -0.54 6.03 22.19
CA ASP A 214 -0.53 6.03 20.71
C ASP A 214 -1.86 5.58 20.11
N TYR A 215 -2.60 6.52 19.53
CA TYR A 215 -3.92 6.28 18.96
C TYR A 215 -3.80 5.45 17.69
N LYS A 216 -2.67 5.51 16.97
CA LYS A 216 -2.49 4.75 15.72
C LYS A 216 -2.52 3.26 16.00
N SER A 217 -1.82 2.84 17.06
CA SER A 217 -1.83 1.44 17.51
C SER A 217 -3.22 0.98 17.97
N ILE A 218 -4.00 1.84 18.64
CA ILE A 218 -5.38 1.54 19.05
C ILE A 218 -6.23 1.15 17.84
N TRP A 219 -6.20 1.97 16.80
CA TRP A 219 -7.09 1.76 15.65
C TRP A 219 -6.61 0.68 14.69
N ARG A 220 -5.29 0.46 14.61
CA ARG A 220 -4.73 -0.72 13.96
C ARG A 220 -5.21 -2.00 14.64
N ASP A 221 -5.19 -2.05 15.98
CA ASP A 221 -5.72 -3.20 16.71
C ASP A 221 -7.22 -3.39 16.50
N PHE A 222 -8.01 -2.31 16.62
CA PHE A 222 -9.45 -2.35 16.38
C PHE A 222 -9.79 -2.92 15.00
N SER A 223 -9.14 -2.39 13.96
CA SER A 223 -9.38 -2.78 12.57
C SER A 223 -8.96 -4.23 12.27
N ALA A 224 -7.89 -4.72 12.88
CA ALA A 224 -7.37 -6.07 12.62
C ALA A 224 -8.06 -7.15 13.46
N ASN A 225 -8.41 -6.85 14.71
CA ASN A 225 -8.69 -7.86 15.73
C ASN A 225 -10.10 -7.79 16.31
N TYR A 226 -10.69 -6.60 16.48
CA TYR A 226 -11.93 -6.45 17.26
C TYR A 226 -13.10 -7.27 16.70
N TYR A 227 -13.36 -7.19 15.40
CA TYR A 227 -14.45 -7.94 14.77
C TYR A 227 -14.28 -9.46 14.92
N ASN A 228 -13.05 -9.96 14.80
CA ASN A 228 -12.77 -11.39 14.92
C ASN A 228 -13.02 -11.91 16.34
N ASN A 229 -12.77 -11.06 17.35
CA ASN A 229 -12.96 -11.39 18.76
C ASN A 229 -14.42 -11.23 19.21
N GLU A 230 -15.07 -10.13 18.83
CA GLU A 230 -16.37 -9.72 19.38
C GLU A 230 -17.55 -9.94 18.43
N ARG A 231 -17.29 -10.14 17.13
CA ARG A 231 -18.31 -10.23 16.06
C ARG A 231 -19.22 -9.00 15.97
N LYS A 232 -18.66 -7.82 16.23
CA LYS A 232 -19.32 -6.51 16.12
C LYS A 232 -18.50 -5.57 15.25
N GLY A 233 -19.14 -4.92 14.29
CA GLY A 233 -18.52 -3.97 13.37
C GLY A 233 -18.58 -2.53 13.90
N TYR A 234 -17.92 -1.62 13.18
CA TYR A 234 -17.93 -0.19 13.48
C TYR A 234 -19.26 0.46 13.08
N ASP A 235 -19.94 1.10 14.04
CA ASP A 235 -21.18 1.82 13.75
C ASP A 235 -20.89 3.22 13.21
N THR A 236 -20.87 3.32 11.87
CA THR A 236 -20.68 4.58 11.15
C THR A 236 -21.77 5.64 11.35
N ALA A 237 -22.89 5.33 12.00
CA ALA A 237 -23.92 6.31 12.33
C ALA A 237 -23.61 7.11 13.61
N ARG A 238 -22.63 6.68 14.40
CA ARG A 238 -22.16 7.33 15.63
C ARG A 238 -20.73 7.84 15.45
N ILE A 239 -20.40 8.89 16.19
CA ILE A 239 -19.09 9.56 16.09
C ILE A 239 -18.16 8.99 17.16
N PRO A 240 -16.98 8.45 16.80
CA PRO A 240 -15.96 8.05 17.75
C PRO A 240 -15.34 9.31 18.39
N PHE A 241 -14.89 9.17 19.62
CA PHE A 241 -14.30 10.28 20.35
C PHE A 241 -13.16 9.83 21.25
N GLU A 242 -12.34 10.77 21.67
CA GLU A 242 -11.11 10.56 22.43
C GLU A 242 -11.17 11.38 23.71
N PHE A 243 -10.64 10.86 24.83
CA PHE A 243 -10.43 11.67 26.02
C PHE A 243 -9.00 12.18 26.17
N TYR A 244 -8.91 13.37 26.75
CA TYR A 244 -7.70 14.15 26.98
C TYR A 244 -7.60 14.58 28.43
N SER A 245 -6.37 14.60 28.94
CA SER A 245 -6.03 15.22 30.22
C SER A 245 -5.73 16.72 30.05
N ARG A 246 -5.56 17.40 31.18
CA ARG A 246 -5.35 18.84 31.27
C ARG A 246 -4.08 19.36 30.59
N ASP A 247 -3.09 18.51 30.42
CA ASP A 247 -1.86 18.79 29.68
C ASP A 247 -2.02 18.62 28.15
N GLY A 248 -3.19 18.18 27.69
CA GLY A 248 -3.47 17.91 26.27
C GLY A 248 -3.05 16.52 25.80
N SER A 249 -2.58 15.67 26.72
CA SER A 249 -2.28 14.27 26.41
C SER A 249 -3.58 13.48 26.27
N PHE A 250 -3.75 12.75 25.17
CA PHE A 250 -4.90 11.85 25.05
C PHE A 250 -4.64 10.56 25.85
N PHE A 251 -5.68 9.86 26.29
CA PHE A 251 -5.49 8.62 27.06
C PHE A 251 -6.43 7.46 26.73
N ASP A 252 -7.58 7.68 26.10
CA ASP A 252 -8.41 6.59 25.57
C ASP A 252 -9.19 7.00 24.32
N VAL A 253 -9.73 6.00 23.63
CA VAL A 253 -10.59 6.17 22.44
C VAL A 253 -11.85 5.35 22.63
N HIS A 254 -12.99 5.96 22.33
CA HIS A 254 -14.31 5.36 22.39
C HIS A 254 -14.82 5.16 20.96
N ILE A 255 -14.91 3.91 20.54
CA ILE A 255 -15.26 3.51 19.18
C ILE A 255 -16.67 2.89 19.20
N PRO A 256 -17.68 3.47 18.54
CA PRO A 256 -19.03 2.92 18.51
C PRO A 256 -19.06 1.62 17.71
N VAL A 257 -19.73 0.61 18.25
CA VAL A 257 -19.81 -0.72 17.65
C VAL A 257 -21.23 -1.26 17.66
N ASP A 258 -21.54 -2.16 16.74
CA ASP A 258 -22.85 -2.79 16.62
C ASP A 258 -22.72 -4.22 16.04
N GLY A 259 -23.55 -5.14 16.53
CA GLY A 259 -23.58 -6.54 16.07
C GLY A 259 -24.15 -6.71 14.65
N ASP A 260 -24.94 -5.74 14.17
CA ASP A 260 -25.50 -5.74 12.83
C ASP A 260 -24.50 -5.18 11.79
N MET A 261 -23.38 -4.61 12.24
CA MET A 261 -22.36 -4.03 11.36
C MET A 261 -21.30 -5.07 10.98
N PRO A 262 -20.92 -5.17 9.69
CA PRO A 262 -19.83 -6.05 9.26
C PRO A 262 -18.45 -5.51 9.66
N ALA A 263 -17.42 -6.36 9.52
CA ALA A 263 -16.01 -6.01 9.80
C ALA A 263 -15.57 -4.71 9.11
N ASP A 264 -15.93 -4.56 7.83
CA ASP A 264 -15.53 -3.44 6.98
C ASP A 264 -16.61 -2.37 6.83
N SER A 265 -17.48 -2.23 7.81
CA SER A 265 -18.55 -1.20 7.85
C SER A 265 -18.04 0.24 7.65
N ALA A 266 -16.79 0.53 8.03
CA ALA A 266 -16.16 1.84 7.84
C ALA A 266 -15.60 2.07 6.42
N LYS A 267 -15.40 1.00 5.63
CA LYS A 267 -14.69 1.03 4.36
C LYS A 267 -15.48 1.83 3.32
N THR A 268 -14.78 2.72 2.63
CA THR A 268 -15.30 3.49 1.51
C THR A 268 -14.43 3.23 0.30
N VAL A 269 -15.05 2.97 -0.84
CA VAL A 269 -14.34 2.94 -2.11
C VAL A 269 -15.03 3.90 -3.07
N THR A 270 -14.25 4.83 -3.62
CA THR A 270 -14.72 5.86 -4.55
C THR A 270 -13.90 5.80 -5.83
N MET A 271 -14.48 6.21 -6.96
CA MET A 271 -13.72 6.39 -8.20
C MET A 271 -13.38 7.87 -8.35
N GLN A 272 -12.09 8.20 -8.41
CA GLN A 272 -11.60 9.56 -8.52
C GLN A 272 -10.68 9.70 -9.73
N PHE A 273 -10.80 10.82 -10.45
CA PHE A 273 -9.85 11.16 -11.50
C PHE A 273 -8.69 11.93 -10.89
N PHE A 274 -7.48 11.41 -11.03
CA PHE A 274 -6.26 12.13 -10.68
C PHE A 274 -5.73 12.79 -11.95
N PRO A 275 -5.61 14.12 -11.99
CA PRO A 275 -4.98 14.79 -13.12
C PRO A 275 -3.49 14.42 -13.19
N GLN A 276 -2.81 14.81 -14.26
CA GLN A 276 -1.37 14.62 -14.34
C GLN A 276 -0.69 15.31 -13.16
N LEU A 277 0.00 14.54 -12.32
CA LEU A 277 0.63 15.05 -11.10
C LEU A 277 2.11 15.30 -11.36
N ARG A 278 2.58 16.47 -10.91
CA ARG A 278 4.01 16.70 -10.72
C ARG A 278 4.34 16.38 -9.29
N VAL A 279 5.31 15.51 -9.11
CA VAL A 279 5.71 15.02 -7.80
C VAL A 279 7.19 15.25 -7.56
N ALA A 280 7.53 15.63 -6.33
CA ALA A 280 8.90 15.84 -5.87
C ALA A 280 9.18 14.91 -4.70
N GLY A 281 10.22 14.08 -4.78
CA GLY A 281 10.49 13.13 -3.72
C GLY A 281 11.53 12.09 -4.05
N PHE A 282 11.59 11.08 -3.19
CA PHE A 282 12.72 10.18 -3.09
C PHE A 282 12.29 8.75 -3.43
N PRO A 283 12.77 8.16 -4.54
CA PRO A 283 12.60 6.73 -4.79
C PRO A 283 13.38 5.93 -3.74
N THR A 284 12.69 5.10 -2.96
CA THR A 284 13.29 4.19 -1.97
C THR A 284 13.70 2.87 -2.59
N ILE A 285 13.02 2.46 -3.66
CA ILE A 285 13.29 1.22 -4.39
C ILE A 285 13.21 1.51 -5.89
N GLY A 286 14.14 0.96 -6.66
CA GLY A 286 14.14 0.99 -8.12
C GLY A 286 14.81 -0.25 -8.68
N GLU A 287 14.18 -0.97 -9.62
CA GLU A 287 14.80 -2.14 -10.28
C GLU A 287 16.11 -1.80 -11.02
N THR A 288 16.29 -0.54 -11.39
CA THR A 288 17.49 -0.03 -12.06
C THR A 288 18.57 0.45 -11.08
N ASP A 289 18.26 0.53 -9.79
CA ASP A 289 19.21 1.02 -8.79
C ASP A 289 20.10 -0.14 -8.33
N HIS A 290 21.41 0.08 -8.27
CA HIS A 290 22.32 -0.87 -7.63
C HIS A 290 23.15 -0.16 -6.54
N PRO A 291 22.90 -0.44 -5.25
CA PRO A 291 21.88 -1.36 -4.72
C PRO A 291 20.44 -0.89 -5.02
N LEU A 292 19.51 -1.84 -5.16
CA LEU A 292 18.08 -1.65 -5.53
C LEU A 292 17.27 -0.80 -4.53
N HIS A 293 17.92 -0.39 -3.45
CA HIS A 293 17.39 0.48 -2.42
C HIS A 293 18.34 1.67 -2.30
N VAL A 294 17.80 2.88 -2.39
CA VAL A 294 18.56 4.11 -2.15
C VAL A 294 18.45 4.47 -0.68
N ASP A 295 19.54 4.32 0.05
CA ASP A 295 19.60 4.71 1.44
C ASP A 295 20.05 6.16 1.56
N TYR A 296 19.09 7.05 1.82
CA TYR A 296 19.31 8.48 1.85
C TYR A 296 20.03 8.97 3.11
N GLY A 297 20.13 8.12 4.15
CA GLY A 297 20.74 8.46 5.42
C GLY A 297 19.97 9.48 6.27
N PHE A 298 18.71 9.72 5.92
CA PHE A 298 17.76 10.52 6.69
C PHE A 298 16.35 9.94 6.55
N ASP A 299 15.46 10.35 7.45
CA ASP A 299 14.03 10.07 7.36
C ASP A 299 13.42 10.87 6.21
N ILE A 300 12.97 10.17 5.16
CA ILE A 300 12.43 10.75 3.93
C ILE A 300 11.15 11.54 4.20
N GLU A 301 10.25 11.01 5.02
CA GLU A 301 8.97 11.68 5.33
C GLU A 301 9.23 12.96 6.10
N LYS A 302 10.15 12.91 7.07
CA LYS A 302 10.58 14.09 7.81
C LYS A 302 11.21 15.13 6.88
N ARG A 303 12.15 14.74 6.01
CA ARG A 303 12.80 15.64 5.04
C ARG A 303 11.79 16.30 4.10
N LEU A 304 10.78 15.56 3.64
CA LEU A 304 9.72 16.09 2.78
C LEU A 304 8.80 17.05 3.55
N THR A 305 8.43 16.70 4.79
CA THR A 305 7.62 17.57 5.66
C THR A 305 8.34 18.88 5.98
N GLU A 306 9.66 18.85 6.17
CA GLU A 306 10.48 20.04 6.37
C GLU A 306 10.59 20.90 5.10
N ALA A 307 10.68 20.28 3.91
CA ALA A 307 10.68 21.02 2.64
C ALA A 307 9.32 21.62 2.29
N PHE A 308 8.23 20.94 2.66
CA PHE A 308 6.87 21.27 2.29
C PHE A 308 5.97 21.28 3.54
N PRO A 309 6.14 22.26 4.45
CA PRO A 309 5.45 22.29 5.75
C PRO A 309 3.94 22.52 5.67
N PHE A 310 3.44 22.91 4.51
CA PHE A 310 2.01 23.11 4.22
C PHE A 310 1.48 22.04 3.24
N ALA A 311 2.15 20.89 3.18
CA ALA A 311 1.75 19.83 2.27
C ALA A 311 0.43 19.19 2.69
N ASP A 312 -0.62 19.42 1.90
CA ASP A 312 -1.90 18.72 2.05
C ASP A 312 -1.71 17.21 2.15
N ARG A 313 -0.89 16.63 1.28
CA ARG A 313 -0.70 15.19 1.20
C ARG A 313 0.70 14.83 0.72
N LEU A 314 1.22 13.74 1.27
CA LEU A 314 2.31 12.98 0.69
C LEU A 314 1.72 11.83 -0.12
N ILE A 315 2.32 11.55 -1.26
CA ILE A 315 1.94 10.45 -2.14
C ILE A 315 3.06 9.43 -2.07
N GLY A 316 2.82 8.33 -1.36
CA GLY A 316 3.58 7.11 -1.54
C GLY A 316 3.24 6.54 -2.91
N ILE A 317 4.26 6.16 -3.67
CA ILE A 317 4.11 5.54 -4.98
C ILE A 317 4.74 4.18 -4.88
N TYR A 318 3.96 3.14 -5.16
CA TYR A 318 4.45 1.78 -5.28
C TYR A 318 4.14 1.33 -6.70
N LEU A 319 5.16 1.20 -7.53
CA LEU A 319 5.07 0.59 -8.85
C LEU A 319 5.61 -0.84 -8.71
N HIS A 320 4.74 -1.82 -8.86
CA HIS A 320 5.14 -3.21 -8.96
C HIS A 320 5.39 -3.58 -10.43
N ALA A 321 6.33 -4.48 -10.71
CA ALA A 321 6.77 -4.78 -12.08
C ALA A 321 5.73 -5.59 -12.85
N PHE A 322 5.18 -5.02 -13.92
CA PHE A 322 4.39 -5.74 -14.93
C PHE A 322 4.90 -5.41 -16.32
N PHE A 323 4.96 -6.42 -17.20
CA PHE A 323 5.33 -6.29 -18.61
C PHE A 323 6.53 -5.38 -18.93
N GLY A 324 7.60 -5.38 -18.12
CA GLY A 324 8.84 -4.63 -18.39
C GLY A 324 8.97 -3.30 -17.73
N LYS A 325 8.00 -2.93 -16.90
CA LYS A 325 8.14 -1.74 -16.08
C LYS A 325 8.99 -2.08 -14.85
N PRO A 326 10.00 -1.27 -14.54
CA PRO A 326 10.79 -1.46 -13.34
C PRO A 326 9.90 -1.31 -12.11
N MET A 327 10.10 -2.14 -11.08
CA MET A 327 9.55 -1.80 -9.77
C MET A 327 10.13 -0.47 -9.33
N ARG A 328 9.29 0.40 -8.79
CA ARG A 328 9.71 1.67 -8.19
C ARG A 328 8.85 2.01 -7.01
N HIS A 329 9.43 2.04 -5.82
CA HIS A 329 8.74 2.54 -4.63
C HIS A 329 9.36 3.85 -4.20
N GLY A 330 8.57 4.76 -3.64
CA GLY A 330 9.08 6.00 -3.08
C GLY A 330 8.00 6.83 -2.43
N VAL A 331 8.43 7.90 -1.75
CA VAL A 331 7.53 8.88 -1.14
C VAL A 331 7.76 10.22 -1.81
N PHE A 332 6.66 10.85 -2.20
CA PHE A 332 6.68 12.08 -2.97
C PHE A 332 5.67 13.09 -2.45
N TYR A 333 5.88 14.36 -2.77
CA TYR A 333 4.95 15.44 -2.55
C TYR A 333 4.41 15.93 -3.90
N ALA A 334 3.10 16.09 -4.03
CA ALA A 334 2.49 16.68 -5.23
C ALA A 334 2.53 18.20 -5.14
N TYR A 335 3.10 18.86 -6.16
CA TYR A 335 3.35 20.31 -6.15
C TYR A 335 2.79 21.01 -7.40
N ASP A 336 2.48 22.29 -7.28
CA ASP A 336 2.01 23.15 -8.38
C ASP A 336 3.17 23.93 -9.07
N ASP A 337 2.85 24.77 -10.06
CA ASP A 337 3.86 25.55 -10.79
C ASP A 337 4.58 26.61 -9.93
N LEU A 338 3.96 27.02 -8.82
CA LEU A 338 4.42 28.12 -7.99
C LEU A 338 5.23 27.63 -6.79
N THR A 339 5.14 26.34 -6.48
CA THR A 339 5.80 25.74 -5.32
C THR A 339 7.30 25.55 -5.60
N PRO A 340 8.20 26.23 -4.85
CA PRO A 340 9.62 26.04 -5.01
C PRO A 340 10.03 24.66 -4.50
N VAL A 341 10.58 23.82 -5.38
CA VAL A 341 11.13 22.51 -5.03
C VAL A 341 12.65 22.64 -4.81
N PRO A 342 13.20 22.29 -3.64
CA PRO A 342 14.64 22.26 -3.39
C PRO A 342 15.40 21.41 -4.43
N ASN A 343 16.64 21.83 -4.76
CA ASN A 343 17.42 21.17 -5.82
C ASN A 343 17.83 19.74 -5.48
N ASP A 344 17.92 19.40 -4.20
CA ASP A 344 18.24 18.05 -3.72
C ASP A 344 17.06 17.07 -3.79
N ILE A 345 15.84 17.55 -4.11
CA ILE A 345 14.65 16.72 -4.19
C ILE A 345 14.35 16.41 -5.67
N PRO A 346 14.44 15.13 -6.10
CA PRO A 346 14.13 14.72 -7.47
C PRO A 346 12.69 15.03 -7.87
N ARG A 347 12.48 15.34 -9.16
CA ARG A 347 11.15 15.62 -9.73
C ARG A 347 10.74 14.47 -10.65
N THR A 348 9.45 14.17 -10.69
CA THR A 348 8.86 13.14 -11.57
C THR A 348 7.44 13.57 -11.96
N ASN A 349 6.96 13.13 -13.12
CA ASN A 349 5.59 13.33 -13.56
C ASN A 349 4.84 11.99 -13.52
N LEU A 350 3.65 11.99 -12.92
CA LEU A 350 2.71 10.86 -13.00
C LEU A 350 1.60 11.20 -13.98
N LYS A 351 1.34 10.29 -14.91
CA LYS A 351 0.26 10.43 -15.90
C LYS A 351 -1.10 10.49 -15.19
N ALA A 352 -2.02 11.25 -15.78
CA ALA A 352 -3.40 11.33 -15.32
C ALA A 352 -4.10 9.97 -15.45
N GLY A 353 -5.11 9.71 -14.62
CA GLY A 353 -5.88 8.47 -14.68
C GLY A 353 -7.07 8.44 -13.74
N TRP A 354 -7.94 7.46 -13.94
CA TRP A 354 -8.98 7.11 -12.98
C TRP A 354 -8.42 6.14 -11.97
N PHE A 355 -8.78 6.33 -10.70
CA PHE A 355 -8.34 5.49 -9.60
C PHE A 355 -9.53 5.07 -8.74
N LEU A 356 -9.56 3.80 -8.33
CA LEU A 356 -10.35 3.33 -7.21
C LEU A 356 -9.59 3.71 -5.94
N VAL A 357 -10.15 4.65 -5.19
CA VAL A 357 -9.61 5.15 -3.92
C VAL A 357 -10.37 4.50 -2.78
N GLU A 358 -9.69 3.64 -2.05
CA GLU A 358 -10.14 3.02 -0.82
C GLU A 358 -9.69 3.84 0.40
N GLY A 359 -10.63 4.13 1.29
CA GLY A 359 -10.43 4.84 2.55
C GLY A 359 -11.41 4.37 3.62
N ARG A 360 -11.49 5.11 4.73
CA ARG A 360 -12.44 4.85 5.82
C ARG A 360 -13.23 6.11 6.15
N LYS A 361 -14.53 5.98 6.45
CA LYS A 361 -15.45 7.10 6.74
C LYS A 361 -15.05 7.98 7.94
N HIS A 362 -14.17 7.48 8.81
CA HIS A 362 -13.71 8.23 9.96
C HIS A 362 -12.22 8.04 10.13
N PHE A 363 -11.60 9.08 10.66
CA PHE A 363 -10.18 9.31 10.51
C PHE A 363 -9.29 8.50 11.45
N ASN A 364 -9.81 7.92 12.51
CA ASN A 364 -8.89 7.46 13.52
C ASN A 364 -8.32 6.08 13.11
N GLY A 365 -7.14 6.07 12.46
CA GLY A 365 -6.13 5.01 12.40
C GLY A 365 -6.42 3.64 11.75
N GLY A 366 -6.99 3.59 10.55
CA GLY A 366 -6.86 2.40 9.71
C GLY A 366 -6.02 2.70 8.48
N VAL A 367 -4.85 2.09 8.35
CA VAL A 367 -4.26 1.80 7.03
C VAL A 367 -5.10 0.68 6.43
N SER A 368 -5.59 0.83 5.20
CA SER A 368 -5.93 -0.37 4.43
C SER A 368 -4.58 -0.96 4.02
N ASP A 369 -4.20 -2.12 4.55
CA ASP A 369 -2.91 -2.72 4.19
C ASP A 369 -2.93 -3.19 2.73
N TYR A 370 -4.12 -3.54 2.23
CA TYR A 370 -4.38 -3.98 0.85
C TYR A 370 -5.88 -3.83 0.54
N PRO A 371 -6.28 -3.21 -0.58
CA PRO A 371 -7.63 -3.26 -1.09
C PRO A 371 -7.80 -4.60 -1.83
N PHE A 372 -8.55 -5.55 -1.27
CA PHE A 372 -8.91 -6.80 -1.96
C PHE A 372 -10.33 -6.79 -2.53
N ASP A 373 -11.15 -5.80 -2.15
CA ASP A 373 -12.60 -5.88 -2.40
C ASP A 373 -13.06 -4.84 -3.41
N ARG A 374 -13.59 -5.37 -4.52
CA ARG A 374 -14.37 -4.59 -5.48
C ARG A 374 -15.56 -3.94 -4.77
N PRO A 375 -15.85 -2.66 -5.04
CA PRO A 375 -17.04 -2.04 -4.47
C PRO A 375 -18.28 -2.76 -5.02
N ILE A 376 -19.13 -3.28 -4.12
CA ILE A 376 -20.35 -4.06 -4.41
C ILE A 376 -21.35 -3.27 -5.31
N ASN A 377 -21.20 -1.95 -5.44
CA ASN A 377 -22.17 -1.06 -6.07
C ASN A 377 -21.77 -0.47 -7.44
N PHE A 378 -20.66 -0.91 -8.04
CA PHE A 378 -20.29 -0.44 -9.38
C PHE A 378 -21.07 -1.20 -10.47
N ARG A 379 -21.80 -0.45 -11.33
CA ARG A 379 -22.51 -1.01 -12.49
C ARG A 379 -21.59 -1.32 -13.68
N THR A 380 -20.40 -0.71 -13.69
CA THR A 380 -19.38 -0.90 -14.74
C THR A 380 -18.35 -1.88 -14.22
N LYS A 381 -18.03 -2.91 -15.03
CA LYS A 381 -16.91 -3.80 -14.71
C LYS A 381 -15.61 -3.00 -14.82
N VAL A 382 -14.88 -2.93 -13.73
CA VAL A 382 -13.55 -2.32 -13.68
C VAL A 382 -12.54 -3.42 -13.42
N ASP A 383 -11.43 -3.37 -14.15
CA ASP A 383 -10.23 -4.11 -13.76
C ASP A 383 -9.50 -3.22 -12.79
N ASP A 384 -9.44 -3.75 -11.58
CA ASP A 384 -8.56 -3.25 -10.57
C ASP A 384 -7.21 -3.88 -10.86
N MET A 385 -6.23 -3.08 -11.31
CA MET A 385 -4.88 -3.56 -11.60
C MET A 385 -4.11 -3.86 -10.31
N HIS A 386 -4.74 -4.66 -9.44
CA HIS A 386 -4.46 -4.92 -8.03
C HIS A 386 -3.08 -5.47 -7.75
N HIS A 387 -2.33 -5.88 -8.76
CA HIS A 387 -0.92 -6.25 -8.71
C HIS A 387 -0.55 -6.71 -10.13
N PRO A 388 0.69 -6.59 -10.62
CA PRO A 388 1.57 -5.46 -10.46
C PRO A 388 1.07 -4.24 -11.26
N GLY A 389 1.08 -3.08 -10.62
CA GLY A 389 0.62 -1.82 -11.18
C GLY A 389 1.13 -0.64 -10.35
N LEU A 390 0.75 0.57 -10.72
CA LEU A 390 0.92 1.78 -9.90
C LEU A 390 -0.05 1.72 -8.73
N TRP A 391 0.42 1.98 -7.52
CA TRP A 391 -0.39 2.19 -6.34
C TRP A 391 -0.01 3.54 -5.76
N LEU A 392 -1.01 4.27 -5.32
CA LEU A 392 -0.84 5.55 -4.67
C LEU A 392 -1.30 5.40 -3.22
N ASP A 393 -0.37 5.54 -2.28
CA ASP A 393 -0.67 5.77 -0.88
C ASP A 393 -0.84 7.28 -0.71
N VAL A 394 -2.07 7.75 -0.63
CA VAL A 394 -2.33 9.15 -0.33
C VAL A 394 -2.29 9.31 1.18
N ARG A 395 -1.12 9.75 1.68
CA ARG A 395 -0.85 9.97 3.09
C ARG A 395 -1.14 11.41 3.44
N TYR A 396 -1.84 11.62 4.55
CA TYR A 396 -2.20 12.93 5.04
C TYR A 396 -1.36 13.22 6.29
N PRO A 397 -0.17 13.85 6.15
CA PRO A 397 0.84 13.93 7.21
C PRO A 397 0.39 14.82 8.39
N HIS A 398 -0.45 15.81 8.12
CA HIS A 398 -1.00 16.72 9.14
C HIS A 398 -2.26 16.18 9.80
N ALA A 399 -2.81 15.09 9.27
CA ALA A 399 -3.95 14.44 9.87
C ALA A 399 -3.49 13.73 11.16
N ARG A 400 -4.14 14.04 12.28
CA ARG A 400 -4.06 13.40 13.61
C ARG A 400 -4.44 11.90 13.63
N GLY A 401 -3.57 11.02 13.15
CA GLY A 401 -4.00 9.66 12.75
C GLY A 401 -3.04 9.00 11.77
N GLY A 402 -2.39 9.82 10.94
CA GLY A 402 -1.70 9.35 9.74
C GLY A 402 -2.68 8.71 8.76
N HIS A 403 -3.68 9.48 8.29
CA HIS A 403 -4.69 8.94 7.37
C HIS A 403 -3.98 8.49 6.11
N ILE A 404 -4.35 7.32 5.61
CA ILE A 404 -3.89 6.85 4.32
C ILE A 404 -5.09 6.37 3.55
N GLU A 405 -5.28 6.92 2.35
CA GLU A 405 -6.14 6.34 1.34
C GLU A 405 -5.27 5.57 0.35
N LEU A 406 -5.74 4.40 -0.08
CA LEU A 406 -5.07 3.62 -1.11
C LEU A 406 -5.77 3.83 -2.44
N ALA A 407 -5.03 4.21 -3.46
CA ALA A 407 -5.56 4.48 -4.78
C ALA A 407 -4.92 3.56 -5.83
N ASN A 408 -5.77 2.77 -6.48
CA ASN A 408 -5.40 1.85 -7.55
C ASN A 408 -5.93 2.36 -8.89
N PRO A 409 -5.14 2.32 -9.97
CA PRO A 409 -5.61 2.62 -11.31
C PRO A 409 -6.84 1.77 -11.64
N ALA A 410 -7.90 2.45 -12.06
CA ALA A 410 -9.13 1.85 -12.50
C ALA A 410 -9.14 1.84 -14.03
N GLN A 411 -9.19 0.66 -14.63
CA GLN A 411 -9.47 0.53 -16.05
C GLN A 411 -10.88 -0.01 -16.25
N ILE A 412 -11.61 0.58 -17.19
CA ILE A 412 -12.91 0.03 -17.59
C ILE A 412 -12.64 -1.24 -18.39
N VAL A 413 -13.31 -2.32 -18.01
CA VAL A 413 -13.25 -3.59 -18.74
C VAL A 413 -14.41 -3.63 -19.72
N GLY A 414 -14.04 -3.68 -20.99
CA GLY A 414 -14.93 -3.95 -22.09
C GLY A 414 -15.41 -5.40 -22.13
N ASN A 415 -16.35 -5.67 -23.04
CA ASN A 415 -16.76 -7.03 -23.31
C ASN A 415 -15.66 -7.75 -24.11
N ARG A 416 -15.34 -8.95 -23.65
CA ARG A 416 -14.33 -9.79 -24.29
C ARG A 416 -14.95 -10.67 -25.36
N ARG A 417 -14.23 -10.85 -26.45
CA ARG A 417 -14.53 -11.82 -27.50
C ARG A 417 -13.40 -12.85 -27.56
N PHE A 418 -13.79 -14.11 -27.68
CA PHE A 418 -12.89 -15.25 -27.74
C PHE A 418 -13.00 -15.89 -29.12
N GLU A 419 -11.87 -16.02 -29.82
CA GLU A 419 -11.81 -16.58 -31.16
C GLU A 419 -10.70 -17.62 -31.22
N VAL A 420 -11.03 -18.84 -31.62
CA VAL A 420 -10.02 -19.87 -31.87
C VAL A 420 -9.35 -19.58 -33.20
N VAL A 421 -8.03 -19.38 -33.17
CA VAL A 421 -7.22 -19.02 -34.33
C VAL A 421 -5.99 -19.92 -34.44
N GLU A 422 -5.42 -19.99 -35.64
CA GLU A 422 -4.12 -20.62 -35.87
C GLU A 422 -3.13 -19.54 -36.30
N LEU A 423 -2.04 -19.41 -35.54
CA LEU A 423 -1.01 -18.41 -35.80
C LEU A 423 0.21 -19.08 -36.45
N PRO A 424 0.78 -18.49 -37.51
CA PRO A 424 2.10 -18.89 -37.99
C PRO A 424 3.17 -18.47 -36.96
N SER A 425 4.38 -19.00 -37.11
CA SER A 425 5.51 -18.54 -36.28
C SER A 425 5.76 -17.07 -36.57
N GLN A 426 5.86 -16.26 -35.51
CA GLN A 426 6.02 -14.81 -35.64
C GLN A 426 7.45 -14.42 -35.31
N ARG A 427 8.08 -13.73 -36.25
CA ARG A 427 9.43 -13.21 -36.09
C ARG A 427 9.37 -11.88 -35.33
N VAL A 428 10.15 -11.79 -34.26
CA VAL A 428 10.23 -10.61 -33.39
C VAL A 428 11.67 -10.13 -33.30
N ILE A 429 11.91 -8.85 -33.55
CA ILE A 429 13.19 -8.21 -33.24
C ILE A 429 13.03 -7.38 -31.98
N GLY A 430 13.91 -7.60 -31.02
CA GLY A 430 13.90 -6.87 -29.75
C GLY A 430 14.89 -7.44 -28.76
N LYS A 431 14.49 -7.58 -27.50
CA LYS A 431 15.33 -8.10 -26.42
C LYS A 431 14.73 -9.37 -25.84
N LEU A 432 15.59 -10.35 -25.55
CA LEU A 432 15.26 -11.42 -24.62
C LEU A 432 15.23 -10.78 -23.24
N GLU A 433 14.09 -10.77 -22.60
CA GLU A 433 14.07 -10.47 -21.19
C GLU A 433 14.32 -11.77 -20.43
N ALA A 434 15.57 -12.00 -20.06
CA ALA A 434 15.85 -12.83 -18.91
C ALA A 434 16.07 -11.87 -17.74
N PRO A 435 15.06 -11.62 -16.88
CA PRO A 435 15.34 -10.90 -15.65
C PRO A 435 16.36 -11.75 -14.87
N PRO A 436 17.42 -11.14 -14.33
CA PRO A 436 17.49 -9.73 -13.96
C PRO A 436 18.09 -8.73 -14.99
N GLU A 437 18.45 -9.14 -16.20
CA GLU A 437 19.46 -8.43 -16.99
C GLU A 437 18.92 -7.51 -18.08
N SER A 438 17.61 -7.51 -18.34
CA SER A 438 17.01 -6.70 -19.41
C SER A 438 15.62 -6.20 -19.02
N ILE A 439 15.51 -4.90 -18.77
CA ILE A 439 14.25 -4.17 -18.57
C ILE A 439 14.05 -3.31 -19.82
N VAL A 440 12.92 -3.46 -20.51
CA VAL A 440 12.51 -2.54 -21.57
C VAL A 440 11.80 -1.33 -20.95
N THR A 441 12.45 -0.15 -20.96
CA THR A 441 11.83 1.08 -20.44
C THR A 441 10.69 1.58 -21.33
N ASP A 442 9.85 2.49 -20.83
CA ASP A 442 8.81 3.14 -21.63
C ASP A 442 9.43 3.88 -22.84
N GLU A 443 10.60 4.50 -22.68
CA GLU A 443 11.32 5.15 -23.80
C GLU A 443 11.83 4.12 -24.83
N GLU A 444 12.35 2.99 -24.38
CA GLU A 444 12.75 1.90 -25.27
C GLU A 444 11.55 1.29 -26.00
N LYS A 445 10.41 1.15 -25.30
CA LYS A 445 9.14 0.72 -25.89
C LYS A 445 8.64 1.71 -26.96
N GLU A 446 8.71 3.01 -26.69
CA GLU A 446 8.42 4.07 -27.67
C GLU A 446 9.35 4.00 -28.89
N ALA A 447 10.64 3.74 -28.67
CA ALA A 447 11.59 3.52 -29.76
C ALA A 447 11.24 2.27 -30.57
N PHE A 448 10.87 1.16 -29.92
CA PHE A 448 10.43 -0.06 -30.57
C PHE A 448 9.26 0.17 -31.51
N TYR A 449 8.22 0.88 -31.06
CA TYR A 449 7.04 1.19 -31.89
C TYR A 449 7.40 1.85 -33.23
N THR A 450 8.50 2.61 -33.27
CA THR A 450 8.90 3.40 -34.43
C THR A 450 10.06 2.81 -35.23
N LEU A 451 10.67 1.70 -34.79
CA LEU A 451 11.81 1.04 -35.44
C LEU A 451 11.56 0.76 -36.94
N PRO A 452 12.50 1.06 -37.86
CA PRO A 452 12.38 0.77 -39.28
C PRO A 452 11.99 -0.66 -39.62
N GLU A 453 12.48 -1.61 -38.82
CA GLU A 453 12.30 -3.05 -38.99
C GLU A 453 10.90 -3.53 -38.56
N ASN A 454 10.13 -2.68 -37.88
CA ASN A 454 8.77 -2.97 -37.46
C ASN A 454 7.84 -3.07 -38.68
N SER A 455 7.38 -4.29 -38.98
CA SER A 455 6.45 -4.55 -40.09
C SER A 455 5.06 -3.97 -39.84
N GLN A 456 4.71 -3.70 -38.58
CA GLN A 456 3.45 -3.09 -38.17
C GLN A 456 3.69 -1.93 -37.20
N LYS A 457 3.93 -0.74 -37.73
CA LYS A 457 4.19 0.48 -36.93
C LYS A 457 3.15 0.67 -35.82
N GLY A 458 3.62 1.04 -34.63
CA GLY A 458 2.75 1.17 -33.45
C GLY A 458 2.37 -0.16 -32.80
N THR A 459 2.90 -1.29 -33.28
CA THR A 459 2.75 -2.62 -32.66
C THR A 459 3.96 -2.98 -31.81
N TYR A 460 3.71 -3.53 -30.62
CA TYR A 460 4.71 -4.11 -29.72
C TYR A 460 4.24 -5.49 -29.26
N MET A 461 5.18 -6.43 -29.22
CA MET A 461 4.96 -7.85 -28.96
C MET A 461 5.61 -8.26 -27.65
N ILE A 462 4.91 -9.06 -26.87
CA ILE A 462 5.40 -9.70 -25.65
C ILE A 462 5.07 -11.18 -25.71
N GLY A 463 6.09 -12.03 -25.69
CA GLY A 463 5.92 -13.48 -25.56
C GLY A 463 6.37 -13.94 -24.17
N TYR A 464 5.54 -14.67 -23.44
CA TYR A 464 5.83 -15.12 -22.07
C TYR A 464 5.25 -16.51 -21.78
N THR A 465 5.73 -17.19 -20.76
CA THR A 465 5.17 -18.47 -20.27
C THR A 465 4.59 -18.31 -18.88
N VAL A 466 3.61 -19.15 -18.55
CA VAL A 466 2.97 -19.18 -17.24
C VAL A 466 3.42 -20.41 -16.48
N CYS A 467 3.68 -20.24 -15.18
CA CYS A 467 3.96 -21.30 -14.22
C CYS A 467 2.87 -21.27 -13.14
N GLU A 468 2.21 -22.41 -12.92
CA GLU A 468 1.18 -22.54 -11.88
C GLU A 468 1.74 -23.40 -10.73
N PRO A 469 2.29 -22.80 -9.67
CA PRO A 469 2.77 -23.56 -8.54
C PRO A 469 1.64 -23.86 -7.54
N SER A 470 1.68 -25.03 -6.91
CA SER A 470 0.61 -25.57 -6.05
C SER A 470 0.28 -24.79 -4.75
N LYS A 471 0.95 -23.66 -4.48
CA LYS A 471 0.80 -22.88 -3.22
C LYS A 471 0.86 -21.36 -3.36
N ALA A 472 1.09 -20.85 -4.56
CA ALA A 472 0.94 -19.43 -4.87
C ALA A 472 0.01 -19.34 -6.09
N GLY A 473 -0.73 -18.24 -6.25
CA GLY A 473 -1.50 -18.03 -7.47
C GLY A 473 -0.66 -18.14 -8.74
N VAL A 474 -1.33 -18.05 -9.89
CA VAL A 474 -0.69 -18.06 -11.21
C VAL A 474 0.51 -17.10 -11.23
N TYR A 475 1.67 -17.56 -11.71
CA TYR A 475 2.89 -16.76 -11.79
C TYR A 475 3.48 -16.80 -13.21
N TYR A 476 3.99 -15.69 -13.71
CA TYR A 476 4.68 -15.68 -15.01
C TYR A 476 6.15 -16.08 -14.84
N ASP A 477 6.65 -17.01 -15.65
CA ASP A 477 8.09 -17.35 -15.69
C ASP A 477 8.94 -16.21 -16.30
N LYS A 478 8.28 -15.09 -16.66
CA LYS A 478 8.72 -13.81 -17.24
C LYS A 478 8.53 -13.72 -18.76
N PRO A 479 8.49 -12.50 -19.33
CA PRO A 479 8.54 -12.32 -20.77
C PRO A 479 9.80 -12.95 -21.33
N LEU A 480 9.67 -13.93 -22.21
CA LEU A 480 10.80 -14.51 -22.94
C LEU A 480 11.33 -13.53 -23.97
N VAL A 481 10.44 -12.79 -24.64
CA VAL A 481 10.82 -11.82 -25.67
C VAL A 481 9.94 -10.59 -25.61
N LYS A 482 10.56 -9.44 -25.87
CA LYS A 482 9.88 -8.19 -26.14
C LYS A 482 10.45 -7.46 -27.33
N GLY A 483 9.59 -6.92 -28.17
CA GLY A 483 10.04 -6.23 -29.37
C GLY A 483 8.90 -5.96 -30.33
N VAL A 484 9.22 -5.97 -31.62
CA VAL A 484 8.25 -5.70 -32.68
C VAL A 484 8.22 -6.82 -33.70
N LEU A 485 7.08 -6.97 -34.38
CA LEU A 485 6.96 -7.88 -35.52
C LEU A 485 7.86 -7.39 -36.65
N CYS A 486 8.51 -8.33 -37.33
CA CYS A 486 9.39 -8.02 -38.45
C CYS A 486 9.17 -8.96 -39.63
N ASP A 487 9.34 -8.44 -40.83
CA ASP A 487 9.30 -9.24 -42.05
C ASP A 487 10.51 -10.19 -42.14
N ALA A 488 10.39 -11.25 -42.96
CA ALA A 488 11.47 -12.20 -43.15
C ALA A 488 12.72 -11.54 -43.77
N GLY A 489 13.90 -11.81 -43.22
CA GLY A 489 15.19 -11.37 -43.79
C GLY A 489 15.73 -10.02 -43.30
N THR A 490 14.97 -9.25 -42.52
CA THR A 490 15.45 -7.97 -41.94
C THR A 490 16.49 -8.22 -40.84
N PRO A 491 17.75 -7.77 -40.95
CA PRO A 491 18.74 -8.01 -39.90
C PRO A 491 18.39 -7.24 -38.61
N PRO A 492 18.64 -7.82 -37.41
CA PRO A 492 18.43 -7.10 -36.15
C PRO A 492 19.37 -5.89 -36.03
N PRO A 493 18.87 -4.72 -35.61
CA PRO A 493 19.71 -3.57 -35.29
C PRO A 493 20.76 -3.90 -34.23
N ARG A 494 21.84 -3.12 -34.20
CA ARG A 494 22.91 -3.29 -33.20
C ARG A 494 22.34 -3.19 -31.79
N GLY A 495 22.61 -4.21 -30.97
CA GLY A 495 22.14 -4.29 -29.57
C GLY A 495 20.78 -4.94 -29.39
N LEU A 496 20.12 -5.32 -30.49
CA LEU A 496 18.90 -6.12 -30.49
C LEU A 496 19.17 -7.49 -31.11
N SER A 497 18.26 -8.42 -30.83
CA SER A 497 18.34 -9.82 -31.23
C SER A 497 17.03 -10.26 -31.89
N GLU A 498 17.13 -11.33 -32.65
CA GLU A 498 16.00 -11.97 -33.33
C GLU A 498 15.46 -13.13 -32.49
N TYR A 499 14.14 -13.24 -32.45
CA TYR A 499 13.40 -14.26 -31.74
C TYR A 499 12.20 -14.74 -32.57
N TYR A 500 11.73 -15.94 -32.26
CA TYR A 500 10.55 -16.52 -32.89
C TYR A 500 9.54 -16.92 -31.83
N LEU A 501 8.33 -16.40 -31.96
CA LEU A 501 7.16 -16.89 -31.24
C LEU A 501 6.63 -18.13 -31.96
N GLU A 502 6.23 -19.13 -31.18
CA GLU A 502 5.79 -20.42 -31.71
C GLU A 502 4.52 -20.30 -32.57
N ALA A 503 4.46 -21.12 -33.63
CA ALA A 503 3.24 -21.33 -34.40
C ALA A 503 2.26 -22.25 -33.64
N GLY A 504 0.99 -22.25 -34.02
CA GLY A 504 0.01 -23.26 -33.63
C GLY A 504 -1.35 -22.68 -33.31
N LYS A 505 -2.16 -23.46 -32.59
CA LYS A 505 -3.52 -23.09 -32.19
C LYS A 505 -3.53 -22.23 -30.94
N PHE A 506 -4.28 -21.14 -30.98
CA PHE A 506 -4.46 -20.19 -29.89
C PHE A 506 -5.94 -19.79 -29.76
N VAL A 507 -6.33 -19.33 -28.58
CA VAL A 507 -7.51 -18.49 -28.40
C VAL A 507 -7.06 -17.04 -28.40
N LYS A 508 -7.48 -16.29 -29.41
CA LYS A 508 -7.37 -14.84 -29.48
C LYS A 508 -8.47 -14.22 -28.64
N ILE A 509 -8.07 -13.29 -27.79
CA ILE A 509 -8.93 -12.53 -26.90
C ILE A 509 -8.80 -11.06 -27.30
N THR A 510 -9.93 -10.46 -27.62
CA THR A 510 -10.05 -9.02 -27.89
C THR A 510 -11.07 -8.41 -26.96
N GLU A 511 -10.91 -7.14 -26.71
CA GLU A 511 -11.81 -6.34 -25.87
C GLU A 511 -12.37 -5.20 -26.73
N ASP A 512 -13.63 -4.81 -26.51
CA ASP A 512 -14.27 -3.72 -27.25
C ASP A 512 -13.87 -2.32 -26.75
N ALA A 513 -13.37 -2.22 -25.52
CA ALA A 513 -12.79 -1.03 -24.92
C ALA A 513 -11.39 -1.29 -24.33
N PRO A 514 -10.43 -1.82 -25.12
CA PRO A 514 -9.07 -2.00 -24.62
C PRO A 514 -8.48 -0.61 -24.52
N ASN A 515 -8.21 -0.12 -23.31
CA ASN A 515 -7.58 1.18 -23.10
C ASN A 515 -6.34 0.99 -22.24
N GLY A 516 -5.18 1.00 -22.88
CA GLY A 516 -3.89 0.85 -22.21
C GLY A 516 -3.33 -0.56 -22.35
N GLU A 517 -2.70 -1.01 -21.27
CA GLU A 517 -2.07 -2.34 -21.19
C GLU A 517 -3.05 -3.32 -20.56
N PRO A 518 -3.02 -4.62 -20.95
CA PRO A 518 -3.86 -5.62 -20.31
C PRO A 518 -3.58 -5.64 -18.80
N GLY A 519 -4.62 -5.65 -17.98
CA GLY A 519 -4.49 -5.77 -16.53
C GLY A 519 -4.43 -7.23 -16.05
N TRP A 520 -4.50 -7.46 -14.74
CA TRP A 520 -4.19 -8.76 -14.14
C TRP A 520 -5.24 -9.82 -14.33
N GLU A 521 -6.47 -9.43 -14.67
CA GLU A 521 -7.51 -10.39 -14.97
C GLU A 521 -7.16 -11.35 -16.13
N ILE A 522 -6.09 -11.08 -16.90
CA ILE A 522 -5.54 -12.02 -17.87
C ILE A 522 -4.96 -13.30 -17.23
N GLU A 523 -4.56 -13.27 -15.96
CA GLU A 523 -4.07 -14.46 -15.22
C GLU A 523 -5.15 -15.52 -15.02
N TRP A 524 -6.39 -15.06 -14.91
CA TRP A 524 -7.56 -15.89 -14.65
C TRP A 524 -8.31 -16.24 -15.93
N LEU A 525 -7.86 -15.71 -17.09
CA LEU A 525 -8.44 -16.05 -18.37
C LEU A 525 -8.25 -17.52 -18.76
N PRO A 526 -7.08 -18.18 -18.53
CA PRO A 526 -6.90 -19.60 -18.83
C PRO A 526 -7.99 -20.50 -18.24
N GLU A 527 -8.43 -20.22 -17.01
CA GLU A 527 -9.49 -20.97 -16.32
C GLU A 527 -10.84 -20.89 -17.06
N LYS A 528 -11.08 -19.81 -17.79
CA LYS A 528 -12.33 -19.54 -18.52
C LYS A 528 -12.31 -20.03 -19.97
N ILE A 529 -11.14 -20.30 -20.55
CA ILE A 529 -11.01 -20.64 -21.97
C ILE A 529 -11.80 -21.89 -22.34
N LYS A 530 -11.78 -22.90 -21.47
CA LYS A 530 -12.49 -24.16 -21.71
C LYS A 530 -14.00 -23.94 -21.81
N ASP A 531 -14.55 -23.14 -20.92
CA ASP A 531 -15.99 -22.88 -20.86
C ASP A 531 -16.44 -21.99 -22.03
N GLU A 532 -15.63 -20.99 -22.41
CA GLU A 532 -15.97 -20.03 -23.47
C GLU A 532 -15.75 -20.57 -24.89
N THR A 533 -14.78 -21.48 -25.08
CA THR A 533 -14.33 -21.89 -26.43
C THR A 533 -14.24 -23.41 -26.64
N GLY A 534 -14.40 -24.21 -25.59
CA GLY A 534 -14.20 -25.66 -25.64
C GLY A 534 -12.74 -26.11 -25.76
N CYS A 535 -11.78 -25.19 -25.85
CA CYS A 535 -10.34 -25.51 -25.92
C CYS A 535 -9.72 -25.51 -24.52
N GLU A 536 -8.75 -26.40 -24.28
CA GLU A 536 -7.95 -26.34 -23.05
C GLU A 536 -6.73 -25.45 -23.27
N ALA A 537 -6.49 -24.52 -22.34
CA ALA A 537 -5.28 -23.72 -22.33
C ALA A 537 -4.04 -24.61 -22.14
N ASP A 538 -2.98 -24.35 -22.91
CA ASP A 538 -1.69 -25.01 -22.80
C ASP A 538 -0.69 -24.12 -22.06
N MET A 539 -0.67 -24.25 -20.73
CA MET A 539 0.24 -23.48 -19.87
C MET A 539 1.73 -23.73 -20.15
N SER A 540 2.09 -24.78 -20.88
CA SER A 540 3.48 -25.11 -21.20
C SER A 540 4.06 -24.29 -22.36
N ARG A 541 3.20 -23.62 -23.13
CA ARG A 541 3.57 -22.87 -24.34
C ARG A 541 3.52 -21.35 -24.11
N GLN A 542 4.05 -20.61 -25.06
CA GLN A 542 4.13 -19.16 -24.99
C GLN A 542 2.75 -18.52 -25.18
N PHE A 543 2.37 -17.70 -24.21
CA PHE A 543 1.32 -16.70 -24.35
C PHE A 543 1.87 -15.50 -25.10
N ILE A 544 1.02 -14.85 -25.90
CA ILE A 544 1.42 -13.71 -26.72
C ILE A 544 0.49 -12.54 -26.43
N ILE A 545 1.06 -11.39 -26.08
CA ILE A 545 0.36 -10.11 -26.07
C ILE A 545 0.87 -9.27 -27.23
N LYS A 546 -0.06 -8.76 -28.01
CA LYS A 546 0.19 -7.80 -29.07
C LYS A 546 -0.48 -6.47 -28.69
N GLN A 547 0.33 -5.46 -28.41
CA GLN A 547 -0.15 -4.11 -28.13
C GLN A 547 -0.07 -3.26 -29.39
N THR A 548 -1.18 -2.67 -29.81
CA THR A 548 -1.31 -1.85 -31.01
C THR A 548 -1.56 -0.39 -30.66
N ASP A 549 -1.41 0.50 -31.65
CA ASP A 549 -1.63 1.94 -31.52
C ASP A 549 -0.88 2.58 -30.33
N PHE A 550 0.39 2.23 -30.16
CA PHE A 550 1.24 2.70 -29.06
C PHE A 550 0.70 2.29 -27.68
N GLY A 551 0.10 1.10 -27.59
CA GLY A 551 -0.44 0.56 -26.34
C GLY A 551 -1.81 1.11 -25.98
N ARG A 552 -2.55 1.65 -26.95
CA ARG A 552 -3.96 2.00 -26.73
C ARG A 552 -4.84 0.78 -26.73
N SER A 553 -4.54 -0.22 -27.57
CA SER A 553 -5.30 -1.47 -27.70
C SER A 553 -4.39 -2.68 -27.53
N TYR A 554 -4.97 -3.83 -27.17
CA TYR A 554 -4.22 -5.08 -27.10
C TYR A 554 -5.04 -6.27 -27.62
N GLU A 555 -4.32 -7.26 -28.11
CA GLU A 555 -4.81 -8.60 -28.40
C GLU A 555 -4.03 -9.58 -27.54
N PHE A 556 -4.74 -10.52 -26.90
CA PHE A 556 -4.12 -11.54 -26.07
C PHE A 556 -4.35 -12.93 -26.65
N TYR A 557 -3.29 -13.72 -26.77
CA TYR A 557 -3.33 -15.04 -27.38
C TYR A 557 -2.91 -16.09 -26.35
N ILE A 558 -3.85 -16.97 -26.01
CA ILE A 558 -3.64 -18.09 -25.10
C ILE A 558 -3.40 -19.36 -25.92
N PRO A 559 -2.27 -20.06 -25.79
CA PRO A 559 -2.02 -21.29 -26.53
C PRO A 559 -3.03 -22.37 -26.13
N CYS A 560 -3.42 -23.21 -27.09
CA CYS A 560 -4.31 -24.34 -26.86
C CYS A 560 -3.58 -25.67 -27.01
N LYS A 561 -4.07 -26.69 -26.29
CA LYS A 561 -3.72 -28.09 -26.49
C LYS A 561 -4.37 -28.70 -27.73
#